data_AF-A0A662RYA4-F1
#
_entry.id   AF-A0A662RYA4-F1
#
_cell.length_a   1.000
_cell.length_b   1.000
_cell.length_c   1.000
_cell.angle_alpha   90.00
_cell.angle_beta   90.00
_cell.angle_gamma   90.00
#
_symmetry.space_group_name_H-M   'P 1'
#
loop_
_entity.id
_entity.type
_entity.pdbx_description
1 polymer ?
#
loop_
_entity_poly.entity_id
_entity_poly.type
_entity_poly.pdbx_seq_one_letter_code
_entity_poly.pdbx_strand_id
1 'polypeptide(L)'
;MRNHEFEAVIQVARLMLVAARTAPKGKGVDSIEATIVAGDDLSRLAERMRELSRERGYSFYERDAGNVEASDCDVVIGARAHEALGMDCGMCGYPSCAERVEAWRSRGKPMRGPFCEFKVMDLGVAVGSAVKLASSLNV
;
A
#
# COMPACT_ATOMS: atom_id res chain seq x y z
N MET A 1 -21.98 13.02 -3.93
CA MET A 1 -22.53 11.66 -3.95
C MET A 1 -23.76 11.57 -3.02
N ARG A 2 -24.80 10.80 -3.37
CA ARG A 2 -25.93 10.54 -2.46
C ARG A 2 -25.48 9.58 -1.36
N ASN A 3 -26.07 9.66 -0.16
CA ASN A 3 -25.61 8.86 0.99
C ASN A 3 -25.53 7.33 0.70
N HIS A 4 -26.50 6.77 -0.03
CA HIS A 4 -26.52 5.36 -0.38
C HIS A 4 -25.42 4.95 -1.38
N GLU A 5 -25.01 5.85 -2.27
CA GLU A 5 -23.89 5.61 -3.19
C GLU A 5 -22.57 5.57 -2.41
N PHE A 6 -22.39 6.49 -1.46
CA PHE A 6 -21.20 6.53 -0.62
C PHE A 6 -21.10 5.29 0.28
N GLU A 7 -22.21 4.88 0.89
CA GLU A 7 -22.28 3.63 1.65
C GLU A 7 -21.89 2.41 0.81
N ALA A 8 -22.31 2.36 -0.47
CA ALA A 8 -21.93 1.30 -1.39
C ALA A 8 -20.42 1.33 -1.72
N VAL A 9 -19.85 2.51 -1.98
CA VAL A 9 -18.40 2.69 -2.20
C VAL A 9 -17.61 2.18 -1.00
N ILE A 10 -18.01 2.54 0.22
CA ILE A 10 -17.36 2.04 1.45
C ILE A 10 -17.50 0.53 1.60
N GLN A 11 -18.64 -0.06 1.22
CA GLN A 11 -18.79 -1.52 1.20
C GLN A 11 -17.83 -2.18 0.20
N VAL A 12 -17.67 -1.62 -1.00
CA VAL A 12 -16.69 -2.12 -1.98
C VAL A 12 -15.27 -2.02 -1.44
N ALA A 13 -14.90 -0.89 -0.85
CA ALA A 13 -13.58 -0.69 -0.23
C ALA A 13 -13.30 -1.73 0.88
N ARG A 14 -14.30 -2.07 1.70
CA ARG A 14 -14.17 -3.15 2.71
C ARG A 14 -13.91 -4.52 2.07
N LEU A 15 -14.59 -4.84 0.98
CA LEU A 15 -14.35 -6.07 0.25
C LEU A 15 -12.98 -6.07 -0.44
N MET A 16 -12.48 -4.92 -0.91
CA MET A 16 -11.13 -4.78 -1.43
C MET A 16 -10.08 -5.10 -0.37
N LEU A 17 -10.28 -4.64 0.88
CA LEU A 17 -9.43 -5.01 2.02
C LEU A 17 -9.40 -6.52 2.24
N VAL A 18 -10.55 -7.19 2.16
CA VAL A 18 -10.64 -8.66 2.27
C VAL A 18 -9.92 -9.35 1.10
N ALA A 19 -10.07 -8.85 -0.12
CA ALA A 19 -9.39 -9.39 -1.29
C ALA A 19 -7.86 -9.25 -1.18
N ALA A 20 -7.37 -8.08 -0.76
CA ALA A 20 -5.95 -7.85 -0.49
C ALA A 20 -5.42 -8.79 0.60
N ARG A 21 -6.20 -8.97 1.67
CA ARG A 21 -5.85 -9.85 2.80
C ARG A 21 -5.80 -11.32 2.39
N THR A 22 -6.68 -11.78 1.51
CA THR A 22 -6.80 -13.20 1.13
C THR A 22 -5.99 -13.58 -0.11
N ALA A 23 -5.38 -12.62 -0.80
CA ALA A 23 -4.41 -12.85 -1.87
C ALA A 23 -3.36 -13.91 -1.49
N PRO A 24 -2.77 -14.66 -2.44
CA PRO A 24 -1.67 -15.58 -2.15
C PRO A 24 -0.41 -14.78 -1.74
N LYS A 25 0.29 -15.24 -0.68
CA LYS A 25 1.55 -14.66 -0.19
C LYS A 25 2.65 -15.72 -0.12
N GLY A 26 3.90 -15.29 -0.20
CA GLY A 26 5.07 -16.12 0.07
C GLY A 26 4.94 -16.91 1.38
N LYS A 27 5.07 -18.24 1.30
CA LYS A 27 4.89 -19.20 2.41
C LYS A 27 3.58 -19.06 3.20
N GLY A 28 2.55 -18.43 2.62
CA GLY A 28 1.31 -18.10 3.34
C GLY A 28 1.50 -17.09 4.48
N VAL A 29 2.66 -16.45 4.59
CA VAL A 29 2.94 -15.46 5.66
C VAL A 29 2.40 -14.12 5.24
N ASP A 30 1.46 -13.59 6.00
CA ASP A 30 0.82 -12.33 5.69
C ASP A 30 1.57 -11.11 6.27
N SER A 31 1.96 -10.21 5.39
CA SER A 31 2.64 -8.95 5.71
C SER A 31 1.94 -7.73 5.15
N ILE A 32 0.72 -7.88 4.64
CA ILE A 32 -0.06 -6.77 4.08
C ILE A 32 -0.68 -5.95 5.21
N GLU A 33 -0.64 -4.64 5.07
CA GLU A 33 -1.39 -3.68 5.87
C GLU A 33 -2.32 -2.93 4.94
N ALA A 34 -3.59 -2.76 5.31
CA ALA A 34 -4.54 -2.05 4.48
C ALA A 34 -5.55 -1.28 5.33
N THR A 35 -5.93 -0.09 4.86
CA THR A 35 -6.95 0.74 5.50
C THR A 35 -7.77 1.46 4.45
N ILE A 36 -8.96 1.89 4.85
CA ILE A 36 -9.81 2.80 4.08
C ILE A 36 -9.59 4.20 4.64
N VAL A 37 -9.48 5.19 3.76
CA VAL A 37 -9.37 6.62 4.08
C VAL A 37 -10.57 7.31 3.44
N ALA A 38 -11.36 8.03 4.23
CA ALA A 38 -12.57 8.70 3.74
C ALA A 38 -12.89 9.94 4.60
N GLY A 39 -13.75 10.82 4.10
CA GLY A 39 -14.15 12.04 4.80
C GLY A 39 -12.94 12.93 5.11
N ASP A 40 -12.86 13.46 6.32
CA ASP A 40 -11.80 14.41 6.72
C ASP A 40 -10.39 13.83 6.60
N ASP A 41 -10.22 12.50 6.78
CA ASP A 41 -8.92 11.87 6.64
C ASP A 41 -8.40 11.87 5.20
N LEU A 42 -9.30 11.93 4.21
CA LEU A 42 -8.96 12.05 2.79
C LEU A 42 -8.34 13.42 2.49
N SER A 43 -8.95 14.48 3.00
CA SER A 43 -8.42 15.85 2.91
C SER A 43 -7.06 15.97 3.60
N ARG A 44 -6.91 15.35 4.79
CA ARG A 44 -5.64 15.31 5.52
C ARG A 44 -4.55 14.56 4.74
N LEU A 45 -4.91 13.46 4.06
CA LEU A 45 -3.99 12.71 3.22
C LEU A 45 -3.53 13.56 2.02
N ALA A 46 -4.47 14.19 1.31
CA ALA A 46 -4.17 15.06 0.17
C ALA A 46 -3.27 16.24 0.60
N GLU A 47 -3.58 16.92 1.70
CA GLU A 47 -2.73 17.99 2.24
C GLU A 47 -1.32 17.50 2.55
N ARG A 48 -1.19 16.33 3.21
CA ARG A 48 0.13 15.76 3.50
C ARG A 48 0.92 15.41 2.23
N MET A 49 0.24 14.98 1.16
CA MET A 49 0.89 14.78 -0.14
C MET A 49 1.40 16.10 -0.73
N ARG A 50 0.63 17.18 -0.67
CA ARG A 50 1.08 18.53 -1.11
C ARG A 50 2.28 19.03 -0.30
N GLU A 51 2.29 18.79 1.00
CA GLU A 51 3.47 19.06 1.85
C GLU A 51 4.71 18.28 1.38
N LEU A 52 4.56 16.97 1.12
CA LEU A 52 5.63 16.14 0.58
C LEU A 52 6.14 16.62 -0.78
N SER A 53 5.25 17.13 -1.63
CA SER A 53 5.62 17.77 -2.90
C SER A 53 6.57 18.94 -2.67
N ARG A 54 6.22 19.86 -1.75
CA ARG A 54 7.06 21.02 -1.37
C ARG A 54 8.37 20.61 -0.71
N GLU A 55 8.32 19.67 0.24
CA GLU A 55 9.49 19.20 0.98
C GLU A 55 10.52 18.51 0.07
N ARG A 56 10.06 17.83 -0.99
CA ARG A 56 10.91 16.92 -1.78
C ARG A 56 11.12 17.34 -3.23
N GLY A 57 10.36 18.32 -3.73
CA GLY A 57 10.41 18.76 -5.12
C GLY A 57 9.82 17.74 -6.12
N TYR A 58 9.04 16.78 -5.64
CA TYR A 58 8.43 15.74 -6.47
C TYR A 58 7.00 16.13 -6.85
N SER A 59 6.83 16.66 -8.06
CA SER A 59 5.55 17.20 -8.55
C SER A 59 4.40 16.19 -8.63
N PHE A 60 4.70 14.89 -8.72
CA PHE A 60 3.66 13.86 -8.75
C PHE A 60 2.83 13.82 -7.45
N TYR A 61 3.39 14.19 -6.30
CA TYR A 61 2.60 14.23 -5.06
C TYR A 61 1.49 15.28 -5.13
N GLU A 62 1.76 16.46 -5.71
CA GLU A 62 0.75 17.51 -5.87
C GLU A 62 -0.37 17.05 -6.82
N ARG A 63 0.02 16.47 -7.96
CA ARG A 63 -0.94 15.93 -8.94
C ARG A 63 -1.83 14.86 -8.29
N ASP A 64 -1.21 13.90 -7.60
CA ASP A 64 -1.92 12.76 -7.02
C ASP A 64 -2.77 13.18 -5.82
N ALA A 65 -2.37 14.21 -5.07
CA ALA A 65 -3.21 14.80 -4.01
C ALA A 65 -4.56 15.28 -4.55
N GLY A 66 -4.59 15.84 -5.76
CA GLY A 66 -5.84 16.23 -6.43
C GLY A 66 -6.73 15.04 -6.75
N ASN A 67 -6.15 13.88 -7.11
CA ASN A 67 -6.92 12.65 -7.33
C ASN A 67 -7.50 12.09 -6.03
N VAL A 68 -6.68 12.08 -4.96
CA VAL A 68 -7.12 11.67 -3.61
C VAL A 68 -8.31 12.52 -3.16
N GLU A 69 -8.21 13.84 -3.26
CA GLU A 69 -9.27 14.77 -2.83
C GLU A 69 -10.54 14.69 -3.70
N ALA A 70 -10.40 14.27 -4.96
CA ALA A 70 -11.53 14.06 -5.86
C ALA A 70 -12.21 12.69 -5.69
N SER A 71 -11.62 11.76 -4.92
CA SER A 71 -12.19 10.44 -4.65
C SER A 71 -13.27 10.50 -3.56
N ASP A 72 -14.19 9.54 -3.55
CA ASP A 72 -15.13 9.37 -2.43
C ASP A 72 -14.44 8.70 -1.22
N CYS A 73 -13.52 7.76 -1.48
CA CYS A 73 -12.61 7.17 -0.51
C CYS A 73 -11.41 6.55 -1.21
N ASP A 74 -10.32 6.38 -0.46
CA ASP A 74 -9.13 5.67 -0.90
C ASP A 74 -8.91 4.38 -0.10
N VAL A 75 -8.44 3.34 -0.79
CA VAL A 75 -7.90 2.13 -0.16
C VAL A 75 -6.39 2.19 -0.20
N VAL A 76 -5.77 2.38 0.96
CA VAL A 76 -4.31 2.42 1.10
C VAL A 76 -3.81 1.04 1.49
N ILE A 77 -2.94 0.46 0.65
CA ILE A 77 -2.35 -0.86 0.85
C ILE A 77 -0.83 -0.73 0.94
N GLY A 78 -0.24 -1.24 2.01
CA GLY A 78 1.20 -1.32 2.23
C GLY A 78 1.61 -2.73 2.64
N ALA A 79 2.92 -2.92 2.81
CA ALA A 79 3.44 -4.19 3.31
C ALA A 79 4.61 -3.96 4.28
N ARG A 80 4.74 -4.84 5.26
CA ARG A 80 5.92 -4.95 6.14
C ARG A 80 7.06 -5.65 5.38
N ALA A 81 7.42 -5.11 4.20
CA ALA A 81 8.38 -5.71 3.28
C ALA A 81 9.81 -5.76 3.81
N HIS A 82 10.08 -5.08 4.93
CA HIS A 82 11.33 -5.18 5.65
C HIS A 82 11.46 -6.49 6.45
N GLU A 83 10.39 -7.22 6.71
CA GLU A 83 10.42 -8.50 7.42
C GLU A 83 11.05 -9.61 6.57
N ALA A 84 11.67 -10.58 7.22
CA ALA A 84 12.22 -11.75 6.56
C ALA A 84 11.13 -12.78 6.25
N LEU A 85 11.18 -13.37 5.05
CA LEU A 85 10.40 -14.58 4.74
C LEU A 85 11.10 -15.86 5.26
N GLY A 86 12.40 -15.78 5.53
CA GLY A 86 13.20 -16.88 6.09
C GLY A 86 13.45 -18.01 5.09
N MET A 87 13.89 -17.66 3.88
CA MET A 87 14.27 -18.63 2.83
C MET A 87 15.71 -18.47 2.36
N ASP A 88 16.41 -17.41 2.79
CA ASP A 88 17.79 -17.09 2.37
C ASP A 88 18.03 -17.21 0.85
N CYS A 89 17.02 -16.80 0.07
CA CYS A 89 16.98 -17.01 -1.38
C CYS A 89 17.91 -16.11 -2.21
N GLY A 90 18.54 -15.09 -1.62
CA GLY A 90 19.46 -14.18 -2.30
C GLY A 90 18.85 -13.13 -3.24
N MET A 91 17.54 -13.16 -3.57
CA MET A 91 16.94 -12.23 -4.55
C MET A 91 17.10 -10.74 -4.21
N CYS A 92 17.15 -10.41 -2.92
CA CYS A 92 17.37 -9.05 -2.41
C CYS A 92 18.84 -8.58 -2.46
N GLY A 93 19.76 -9.42 -2.96
CA GLY A 93 21.20 -9.13 -3.05
C GLY A 93 22.02 -9.41 -1.79
N TYR A 94 21.40 -9.91 -0.71
CA TYR A 94 22.08 -10.27 0.55
C TYR A 94 22.23 -11.79 0.69
N PRO A 95 23.32 -12.26 1.33
CA PRO A 95 23.60 -13.70 1.47
C PRO A 95 22.66 -14.39 2.48
N SER A 96 22.06 -13.65 3.42
CA SER A 96 21.06 -14.18 4.36
C SER A 96 19.95 -13.15 4.63
N CYS A 97 18.77 -13.64 5.04
CA CYS A 97 17.66 -12.79 5.45
C CYS A 97 18.02 -11.95 6.69
N ALA A 98 18.81 -12.52 7.60
CA ALA A 98 19.25 -11.85 8.82
C ALA A 98 20.12 -10.63 8.50
N GLU A 99 21.09 -10.78 7.60
CA GLU A 99 21.95 -9.67 7.17
C GLU A 99 21.17 -8.57 6.44
N ARG A 100 20.20 -8.95 5.60
CA ARG A 100 19.30 -7.96 4.97
C ARG A 100 18.51 -7.17 6.01
N VAL A 101 17.92 -7.86 7.00
CA VAL A 101 17.14 -7.22 8.06
C VAL A 101 18.00 -6.27 8.87
N GLU A 102 19.25 -6.66 9.19
CA GLU A 102 20.19 -5.79 9.88
C GLU A 102 20.47 -4.52 9.05
N ALA A 103 20.77 -4.68 7.76
CA ALA A 103 21.03 -3.55 6.86
C ALA A 103 19.84 -2.58 6.75
N TRP A 104 18.60 -3.11 6.74
CA TRP A 104 17.39 -2.30 6.65
C TRP A 104 17.16 -1.36 7.85
N ARG A 105 17.75 -1.63 9.03
CA ARG A 105 17.56 -0.78 10.23
C ARG A 105 17.86 0.70 9.98
N SER A 106 18.71 1.00 9.01
CA SER A 106 19.01 2.35 8.50
C SER A 106 17.98 2.90 7.49
N ARG A 107 16.68 2.65 7.73
CA ARG A 107 15.55 2.91 6.81
C ARG A 107 15.47 4.29 6.15
N GLY A 108 16.07 5.35 6.71
CA GLY A 108 16.03 6.71 6.12
C GLY A 108 14.62 7.30 5.93
N LYS A 109 14.54 8.51 5.36
CA LYS A 109 13.30 9.17 4.91
C LYS A 109 13.58 9.86 3.57
N PRO A 110 12.98 9.46 2.43
CA PRO A 110 12.04 8.34 2.24
C PRO A 110 12.61 7.00 2.71
N MET A 111 11.72 6.05 3.00
CA MET A 111 12.09 4.69 3.38
C MET A 111 12.92 4.07 2.25
N ARG A 112 14.12 3.61 2.59
CA ARG A 112 15.05 2.93 1.70
C ARG A 112 14.96 1.43 1.94
N GLY A 113 15.27 0.67 0.90
CA GLY A 113 15.52 -0.76 1.03
C GLY A 113 16.78 -1.04 1.87
N PRO A 114 17.18 -2.31 1.97
CA PRO A 114 16.67 -3.43 1.19
C PRO A 114 15.34 -4.00 1.72
N PHE A 115 14.46 -4.40 0.79
CA PHE A 115 13.22 -5.11 1.12
C PHE A 115 13.34 -6.59 0.72
N CYS A 116 12.51 -7.44 1.32
CA CYS A 116 12.35 -8.81 0.85
C CYS A 116 11.55 -8.79 -0.46
N GLU A 117 12.15 -9.22 -1.56
CA GLU A 117 11.52 -9.20 -2.90
C GLU A 117 10.19 -9.96 -2.94
N PHE A 118 10.08 -11.10 -2.24
CA PHE A 118 8.81 -11.81 -2.11
C PHE A 118 7.73 -10.97 -1.43
N LYS A 119 8.08 -10.18 -0.41
CA LYS A 119 7.10 -9.33 0.29
C LYS A 119 6.68 -8.11 -0.55
N VAL A 120 7.57 -7.61 -1.41
CA VAL A 120 7.23 -6.58 -2.40
C VAL A 120 6.31 -7.18 -3.48
N MET A 121 6.58 -8.40 -3.93
CA MET A 121 5.71 -9.11 -4.87
C MET A 121 4.34 -9.40 -4.25
N ASP A 122 4.29 -9.85 -3.00
CA ASP A 122 3.06 -10.07 -2.23
C ASP A 122 2.20 -8.79 -2.19
N LEU A 123 2.83 -7.61 -2.02
CA LEU A 123 2.14 -6.32 -2.08
C LEU A 123 1.49 -6.09 -3.45
N GLY A 124 2.22 -6.34 -4.54
CA GLY A 124 1.68 -6.23 -5.89
C GLY A 124 0.48 -7.16 -6.13
N VAL A 125 0.57 -8.41 -5.66
CA VAL A 125 -0.53 -9.39 -5.76
C VAL A 125 -1.75 -8.96 -4.93
N ALA A 126 -1.54 -8.42 -3.73
CA ALA A 126 -2.60 -7.90 -2.88
C ALA A 126 -3.31 -6.69 -3.51
N VAL A 127 -2.55 -5.74 -4.06
CA VAL A 127 -3.09 -4.60 -4.81
C VAL A 127 -3.88 -5.08 -6.03
N GLY A 128 -3.31 -6.00 -6.83
CA GLY A 128 -3.99 -6.59 -7.99
C GLY A 128 -5.33 -7.25 -7.62
N SER A 129 -5.37 -7.98 -6.51
CA SER A 129 -6.58 -8.64 -6.02
C SER A 129 -7.66 -7.63 -5.59
N ALA A 130 -7.26 -6.54 -4.93
CA ALA A 130 -8.15 -5.46 -4.53
C ALA A 130 -8.73 -4.70 -5.74
N VAL A 131 -7.88 -4.23 -6.66
CA VAL A 131 -8.32 -3.41 -7.80
C VAL A 131 -9.18 -4.20 -8.79
N LYS A 132 -8.96 -5.53 -8.91
CA LYS A 132 -9.84 -6.42 -9.67
C LYS A 132 -11.28 -6.36 -9.16
N LEU A 133 -11.47 -6.27 -7.85
CA LEU A 133 -12.80 -6.21 -7.26
C LEU A 133 -13.48 -4.87 -7.55
N ALA A 134 -12.76 -3.76 -7.34
CA ALA A 134 -13.22 -2.41 -7.65
C ALA A 134 -13.70 -2.33 -9.11
N SER A 135 -12.84 -2.77 -10.03
CA SER A 135 -13.15 -2.85 -11.46
C SER A 135 -14.36 -3.75 -11.78
N SER A 136 -14.50 -4.90 -11.10
CA SER A 136 -15.66 -5.79 -11.31
C SER A 136 -16.99 -5.16 -10.88
N LEU A 137 -16.95 -4.17 -10.01
CA LEU A 137 -18.11 -3.47 -9.46
C LEU A 137 -18.29 -2.05 -10.02
N ASN A 138 -17.39 -1.62 -10.92
CA ASN A 138 -17.33 -0.27 -11.50
C ASN A 138 -17.25 0.84 -10.44
N VAL A 139 -16.44 0.61 -9.41
CA VAL A 139 -16.06 1.58 -8.36
C VAL A 139 -14.57 1.87 -8.46
#